data_AF-A0A9E2RRN2-F1
#
_entry.id   AF-A0A9E2RRN2-F1
#
_cell.length_a   1.000
_cell.length_b   1.000
_cell.length_c   1.000
_cell.angle_alpha   90.00
_cell.angle_beta   90.00
_cell.angle_gamma   90.00
#
_symmetry.space_group_name_H-M   'P 1'
#
loop_
_entity.id
_entity.type
_entity.pdbx_description
1 polymer ?
#
loop_
_entity_poly.entity_id
_entity_poly.type
_entity_poly.pdbx_seq_one_letter_code
_entity_poly.pdbx_strand_id
1 'polypeptide(L)'
;MRMSIGHVGRLILGLGFTGAALMSGSAAIAGEVGVPEPWGLDLQAAATPVMESIQHFHDGVLVVITLITLFVLALLVTVMVRFNARANPVPSRTTHNTMIEVAWTLIPVLILVSIA
;
A
#
# COMPACT_ATOMS: atom_id res chain seq x y z
N MET A 1 -38.24 -45.74 -0.31
CA MET A 1 -37.50 -44.64 0.34
C MET A 1 -36.25 -45.22 1.02
N ARG A 2 -35.10 -45.25 0.33
CA ARG A 2 -33.78 -45.59 0.91
C ARG A 2 -32.71 -44.85 0.12
N MET A 3 -32.22 -43.73 0.65
CA MET A 3 -31.11 -42.99 0.04
C MET A 3 -29.79 -43.69 0.36
N SER A 4 -28.96 -43.92 -0.66
CA SER A 4 -27.63 -44.51 -0.58
C SER A 4 -26.64 -43.54 0.08
N ILE A 5 -26.37 -43.76 1.37
CA ILE A 5 -25.52 -42.96 2.26
C ILE A 5 -24.00 -43.07 2.00
N GLY A 6 -23.55 -43.95 1.09
CA GLY A 6 -22.12 -44.22 0.90
C GLY A 6 -21.29 -43.18 0.12
N HIS A 7 -21.90 -42.42 -0.79
CA HIS A 7 -21.15 -41.50 -1.66
C HIS A 7 -20.90 -40.13 -0.99
N VAL A 8 -21.80 -39.71 -0.10
CA VAL A 8 -21.72 -38.41 0.58
C VAL A 8 -20.62 -38.41 1.65
N GLY A 9 -20.38 -39.53 2.33
CA GLY A 9 -19.32 -39.65 3.35
C GLY A 9 -17.90 -39.54 2.79
N ARG A 10 -17.64 -40.05 1.57
CA ARG A 10 -16.32 -39.95 0.91
C ARG A 10 -16.01 -38.52 0.42
N LEU A 11 -17.05 -37.78 0.04
CA LEU A 11 -16.96 -36.37 -0.36
C LEU A 11 -16.64 -35.45 0.83
N ILE A 12 -17.22 -35.71 2.00
CA ILE A 12 -16.97 -34.94 3.22
C ILE A 12 -15.57 -35.22 3.79
N LEU A 13 -15.09 -36.48 3.73
CA LEU A 13 -13.75 -36.83 4.18
C LEU A 13 -12.65 -36.26 3.25
N GLY A 14 -12.89 -36.21 1.94
CA GLY A 14 -11.97 -35.63 0.96
C GLY A 14 -11.82 -34.12 1.11
N LEU A 15 -12.92 -33.40 1.38
CA LEU A 15 -12.92 -31.95 1.60
C LEU A 15 -12.19 -31.55 2.90
N GLY A 16 -12.29 -32.36 3.95
CA GLY A 16 -11.57 -32.14 5.21
C GLY A 16 -10.05 -32.25 5.07
N PHE A 17 -9.58 -33.20 4.27
CA PHE A 17 -8.14 -33.41 4.03
C PHE A 17 -7.54 -32.33 3.09
N THR A 18 -8.30 -31.87 2.09
CA THR A 18 -7.89 -30.74 1.25
C THR A 18 -7.91 -29.41 1.99
N GLY A 19 -8.83 -29.23 2.96
CA GLY A 19 -8.90 -28.02 3.79
C GLY A 19 -7.71 -27.87 4.73
N ALA A 20 -7.24 -28.97 5.34
CA ALA A 20 -6.06 -28.96 6.22
C ALA A 20 -4.74 -28.71 5.45
N ALA A 21 -4.62 -29.23 4.22
CA ALA A 21 -3.46 -28.99 3.36
C ALA A 21 -3.36 -27.53 2.90
N LEU A 22 -4.49 -26.83 2.73
CA LEU A 22 -4.51 -25.41 2.37
C LEU A 22 -4.13 -24.46 3.53
N MET A 23 -4.20 -24.94 4.79
CA MET A 23 -3.78 -24.15 5.96
C MET A 23 -2.30 -24.38 6.34
N SER A 24 -1.60 -25.28 5.65
CA SER A 24 -0.18 -25.60 5.93
C SER A 24 0.81 -24.75 5.11
N GLY A 25 0.30 -23.83 4.29
CA GLY A 25 1.07 -23.14 3.24
C GLY A 25 1.53 -21.72 3.55
N SER A 26 1.45 -21.24 4.79
CA SER A 26 2.08 -19.97 5.18
C SER A 26 3.27 -20.24 6.10
N ALA A 27 4.20 -21.09 5.65
CA ALA A 27 5.57 -20.96 6.16
C ALA A 27 6.03 -19.57 5.73
N ALA A 28 6.27 -18.69 6.71
CA ALA A 28 6.93 -17.42 6.45
C ALA A 28 8.20 -17.72 5.64
N ILE A 29 8.25 -17.24 4.40
CA ILE A 29 9.46 -17.26 3.59
C ILE A 29 10.39 -16.26 4.29
N ALA A 30 11.15 -16.74 5.27
CA ALA A 30 12.26 -15.99 5.81
C ALA A 30 13.32 -15.99 4.70
N GLY A 31 13.42 -14.88 3.97
CA GLY A 31 14.45 -14.68 2.96
C GLY A 31 15.82 -14.90 3.58
N GLU A 32 16.71 -15.56 2.82
CA GLU A 32 18.06 -15.85 3.30
C GLU A 32 18.80 -14.53 3.54
N VAL A 33 19.31 -14.35 4.77
CA VAL A 33 19.91 -13.09 5.20
C VAL A 33 21.13 -12.77 4.32
N GLY A 34 21.12 -11.60 3.69
CA GLY A 34 22.21 -11.11 2.84
C GLY A 34 22.16 -11.57 1.39
N VAL A 35 21.11 -12.29 0.97
CA VAL A 35 20.90 -12.69 -0.42
C VAL A 35 19.77 -11.85 -1.04
N PRO A 36 19.96 -11.23 -2.21
CA PRO A 36 18.87 -10.57 -2.92
C PRO A 36 17.91 -11.60 -3.53
N GLU A 37 16.61 -11.36 -3.39
CA GLU A 37 15.58 -12.17 -4.03
C GLU A 37 15.40 -11.76 -5.50
N PRO A 38 15.23 -12.71 -6.45
CA PRO A 38 14.91 -12.38 -7.83
C PRO A 38 13.65 -11.50 -7.92
N TRP A 39 13.77 -10.33 -8.56
CA TRP A 39 12.69 -9.33 -8.67
C TRP A 39 12.20 -8.72 -7.35
N GLY A 40 13.02 -8.74 -6.29
CA GLY A 40 12.71 -8.06 -5.04
C GLY A 40 12.47 -6.57 -5.24
N LEU A 41 11.37 -6.06 -4.70
CA LEU A 41 10.99 -4.63 -4.73
C LEU A 41 11.23 -3.93 -3.38
N ASP A 42 11.61 -4.69 -2.36
CA ASP A 42 11.76 -4.23 -0.98
C ASP A 42 13.21 -4.42 -0.50
N LEU A 43 13.50 -3.96 0.72
CA LEU A 43 14.79 -4.15 1.38
C LEU A 43 15.05 -5.63 1.71
N GLN A 44 16.33 -6.02 1.76
CA GLN A 44 16.75 -7.37 2.17
C GLN A 44 16.33 -7.65 3.62
N ALA A 45 16.14 -8.93 3.98
CA ALA A 45 15.83 -9.32 5.36
C ALA A 45 16.85 -8.75 6.37
N ALA A 46 16.35 -8.16 7.47
CA ALA A 46 17.19 -7.52 8.46
C ALA A 46 18.11 -8.53 9.16
N ALA A 47 19.43 -8.29 9.08
CA ALA A 47 20.45 -9.10 9.76
C ALA A 47 20.77 -8.61 11.19
N THR A 48 20.34 -7.39 11.53
CA THR A 48 20.67 -6.71 12.79
C THR A 48 19.50 -5.88 13.31
N PRO A 49 19.42 -5.62 14.63
CA PRO A 49 18.38 -4.75 15.20
C PRO A 49 18.39 -3.31 14.67
N VAL A 50 19.56 -2.82 14.24
CA VAL A 50 19.68 -1.51 13.60
C VAL A 50 19.01 -1.52 12.23
N MET A 51 19.20 -2.59 11.44
CA MET A 51 18.56 -2.72 10.14
C MET A 51 17.03 -2.86 10.27
N GLU A 52 16.53 -3.55 11.31
CA GLU A 52 15.09 -3.62 11.59
C GLU A 52 14.50 -2.23 11.85
N SER A 53 15.19 -1.41 12.66
CA SER A 53 14.80 -0.01 12.89
C SER A 53 14.80 0.82 11.59
N ILE A 54 15.77 0.58 10.70
CA ILE A 54 15.86 1.26 9.40
C ILE A 54 14.69 0.85 8.49
N GLN A 55 14.34 -0.44 8.45
CA GLN A 55 13.19 -0.93 7.67
C GLN A 55 11.88 -0.33 8.17
N HIS A 56 11.65 -0.33 9.48
CA HIS A 56 10.46 0.32 10.06
C HIS A 56 10.37 1.81 9.72
N PHE A 57 11.50 2.53 9.79
CA PHE A 57 11.54 3.93 9.40
C PHE A 57 11.28 4.12 7.89
N HIS A 58 11.93 3.31 7.05
CA HIS A 58 11.72 3.31 5.60
C HIS A 58 10.25 3.11 5.25
N ASP A 59 9.60 2.09 5.81
CA ASP A 59 8.22 1.75 5.52
C ASP A 59 7.26 2.85 5.98
N GLY A 60 7.52 3.43 7.15
CA GLY A 60 6.78 4.59 7.66
C GLY A 60 6.86 5.79 6.71
N VAL A 61 8.07 6.14 6.26
CA VAL A 61 8.28 7.23 5.29
C VAL A 61 7.64 6.91 3.95
N LEU A 62 7.76 5.66 3.47
CA LEU A 62 7.18 5.20 2.20
C LEU A 62 5.66 5.37 2.19
N VAL A 63 4.98 5.03 3.29
CA VAL A 63 3.53 5.26 3.44
C VAL A 63 3.21 6.75 3.34
N VAL A 64 3.94 7.62 4.06
CA VAL A 64 3.69 9.07 4.04
C VAL A 64 3.85 9.66 2.63
N ILE A 65 4.96 9.37 1.94
CA ILE A 65 5.17 9.90 0.59
C ILE A 65 4.19 9.32 -0.42
N THR A 66 3.76 8.06 -0.25
CA THR A 66 2.73 7.45 -1.10
C THR A 66 1.39 8.17 -0.94
N LEU A 67 0.99 8.53 0.28
CA LEU A 67 -0.22 9.31 0.51
C LEU A 67 -0.13 10.71 -0.11
N ILE A 68 1.01 11.38 0.01
CA ILE A 68 1.23 12.70 -0.60
C ILE A 68 1.18 12.62 -2.13
N THR A 69 1.82 11.61 -2.73
CA THR A 69 1.82 11.44 -4.20
C THR A 69 0.44 11.12 -4.73
N LEU A 70 -0.36 10.30 -4.04
CA LEU A 70 -1.76 10.05 -4.40
C LEU A 70 -2.61 11.31 -4.28
N PHE A 71 -2.39 12.14 -3.26
CA PHE A 71 -3.06 13.44 -3.12
C PHE A 71 -2.73 14.37 -4.30
N VAL A 72 -1.46 14.50 -4.66
CA VAL A 72 -1.02 15.29 -5.82
C VAL A 72 -1.60 14.73 -7.12
N LEU A 73 -1.62 13.41 -7.30
CA LEU A 73 -2.20 12.75 -8.45
C LEU A 73 -3.71 13.08 -8.58
N ALA A 74 -4.45 13.02 -7.48
CA ALA A 74 -5.88 13.37 -7.46
C ALA A 74 -6.11 14.85 -7.85
N LEU A 75 -5.26 15.77 -7.37
CA LEU A 75 -5.31 17.18 -7.76
C LEU A 75 -5.01 17.35 -9.26
N LEU A 76 -4.00 16.68 -9.80
CA LEU A 76 -3.67 16.75 -11.23
C LEU A 76 -4.81 16.21 -12.10
N VAL A 77 -5.40 15.06 -11.74
CA VAL A 77 -6.57 14.52 -12.44
C VAL A 77 -7.72 15.52 -12.40
N THR A 78 -7.97 16.13 -11.24
CA THR A 78 -9.00 17.18 -11.09
C THR A 78 -8.70 18.35 -12.01
N VAL A 79 -7.45 18.82 -12.09
CA VAL A 79 -7.06 19.92 -12.96
C VAL A 79 -7.27 19.58 -14.44
N MET A 80 -6.85 18.39 -14.87
CA MET A 80 -7.01 17.94 -16.25
C MET A 80 -8.49 17.82 -16.65
N VAL A 81 -9.35 17.28 -15.79
CA VAL A 81 -10.77 17.05 -16.11
C VAL A 81 -11.62 18.31 -15.96
N ARG A 82 -11.37 19.12 -14.91
CA ARG A 82 -12.22 20.28 -14.58
C ARG A 82 -11.77 21.57 -15.26
N PHE A 83 -10.47 21.79 -15.42
CA PHE A 83 -9.91 23.06 -15.89
C PHE A 83 -9.30 23.00 -17.30
N ASN A 84 -9.60 21.96 -18.09
CA ASN A 84 -9.24 21.95 -19.52
C ASN A 84 -10.00 23.03 -20.30
N ALA A 85 -9.48 23.42 -21.48
CA ALA A 85 -10.02 24.50 -22.30
C ALA A 85 -11.49 24.32 -22.74
N ARG A 86 -11.97 23.07 -22.83
CA ARG A 86 -13.38 22.78 -23.18
C ARG A 86 -14.30 22.97 -21.98
N ALA A 87 -13.90 22.51 -20.79
CA ALA A 87 -14.70 22.59 -19.57
C ALA A 87 -14.58 23.95 -18.85
N ASN A 88 -13.47 24.67 -19.04
CA ASN A 88 -13.19 25.97 -18.45
C ASN A 88 -12.64 26.95 -19.51
N PRO A 89 -13.49 27.50 -20.39
CA PRO A 89 -13.07 28.34 -21.52
C PRO A 89 -12.53 29.72 -21.11
N VAL A 90 -12.89 30.22 -19.92
CA VAL A 90 -12.40 31.50 -19.39
C VAL A 90 -11.55 31.22 -18.14
N PRO A 91 -10.22 31.41 -18.20
CA PRO A 91 -9.35 31.13 -17.05
C PRO A 91 -9.46 32.21 -15.97
N SER A 92 -9.30 31.81 -14.71
CA SER A 92 -9.18 32.74 -13.59
C SER A 92 -7.88 33.57 -13.70
N ARG A 93 -7.89 34.78 -13.13
CA ARG A 93 -6.73 35.67 -13.02
C ARG A 93 -6.17 35.77 -11.60
N THR A 94 -6.66 34.96 -10.67
CA THR A 94 -6.19 34.91 -9.28
C THR A 94 -4.75 34.40 -9.23
N THR A 95 -3.83 35.19 -8.68
CA THR A 95 -2.39 34.82 -8.59
C THR A 95 -1.93 34.45 -7.19
N HIS A 96 -2.68 34.85 -6.15
CA HIS A 96 -2.32 34.63 -4.76
C HIS A 96 -3.51 34.19 -3.93
N ASN A 97 -3.24 33.36 -2.94
CA ASN A 97 -4.18 33.03 -1.88
C ASN A 97 -3.38 32.72 -0.60
N THR A 98 -3.17 33.76 0.20
CA THR A 98 -2.33 33.69 1.41
C THR A 98 -2.75 32.58 2.37
N MET A 99 -4.06 32.31 2.50
CA MET A 99 -4.54 31.24 3.39
C MET A 99 -4.09 29.86 2.92
N ILE A 100 -4.16 29.59 1.61
CA ILE A 100 -3.68 28.34 1.02
C ILE A 100 -2.16 28.24 1.09
N GLU A 101 -1.46 29.36 0.84
CA GLU A 101 0.00 29.42 0.90
C GLU A 101 0.53 29.13 2.31
N VAL A 102 -0.12 29.64 3.35
CA VAL A 102 0.21 29.31 4.74
C VAL A 102 -0.11 27.85 5.04
N ALA A 103 -1.24 27.32 4.56
CA ALA A 103 -1.60 25.93 4.79
C ALA A 103 -0.59 24.96 4.16
N TRP A 104 -0.23 25.15 2.88
CA TRP A 104 0.70 24.25 2.20
C TRP A 104 2.14 24.40 2.65
N THR A 105 2.49 25.41 3.45
CA THR A 105 3.85 25.57 4.00
C THR A 105 3.93 24.94 5.38
N LEU A 106 2.91 25.16 6.23
CA LEU A 106 2.85 24.56 7.55
C LEU A 106 2.58 23.06 7.52
N ILE A 107 1.73 22.57 6.61
CA ILE A 107 1.41 21.13 6.52
C ILE A 107 2.68 20.31 6.25
N PRO A 108 3.53 20.62 5.25
CA PRO A 108 4.80 19.90 5.05
C PRO A 108 5.74 19.99 6.24
N VAL A 109 5.84 21.16 6.89
CA VAL A 109 6.69 21.31 8.10
C VAL A 109 6.22 20.37 9.22
N LEU A 110 4.92 20.30 9.48
CA LEU A 110 4.36 19.41 10.51
C LEU A 110 4.53 17.93 10.17
N ILE A 111 4.43 17.56 8.89
CA ILE A 111 4.70 16.20 8.42
C ILE A 111 6.16 15.83 8.71
N LEU A 112 7.13 16.70 8.37
CA LEU A 112 8.54 16.45 8.62
C LEU A 112 8.85 16.32 10.12
N VAL A 113 8.27 17.18 10.96
CA VAL A 113 8.42 17.10 12.42
C VAL A 113 7.85 15.80 12.99
N SER A 114 6.81 15.23 12.35
CA SER A 114 6.21 13.96 12.79
C SER A 114 7.03 12.74 12.38
N ILE A 115 7.85 12.86 11.32
CA ILE A 115 8.74 11.79 10.84
C ILE A 115 10.05 11.77 11.63
N ALA A 116 10.56 12.95 12.00
CA ALA A 116 11.83 13.13 12.72
C ALA A 116 11.77 12.67 14.17
#